data_AF-A0A1Y4R7R5-F1
#
_entry.id   AF-A0A1Y4R7R5-F1
#
_cell.length_a   1.000
_cell.length_b   1.000
_cell.length_c   1.000
_cell.angle_alpha   90.00
_cell.angle_beta   90.00
_cell.angle_gamma   90.00
#
_symmetry.space_group_name_H-M   'P 1'
#
loop_
_entity.id
_entity.type
_entity.pdbx_description
1 polymer ?
#
loop_
_entity_poly.entity_id
_entity_poly.type
_entity_poly.pdbx_seq_one_letter_code
_entity_poly.pdbx_strand_id
1 'polypeptide(L)'
;MKRQWMINGALFAGVVAGVLFLEALFGLADPVERNSRALAASMKALKDGESGTKISLEEVVPFSWEEVYSFDPYVSVEEMKGVLGTGGKHLTEAISEGQVQLVFLEQGEVTASVCGYGEDLGYDIDLGLWEDGKRYRRVSAGVNEFTLYTDGEYPRLVFEGERFLGTILERWESSALVAVDEGFPIRASGDQVYISLAEEQEAEPGDRVEVFYDGWVQETFPLQLGGQMRVRLNPPEAGELPEPSGPSEASEMADSPETGPFHAVGTAGEEEPARTPTGYDSGEVQRISIYYGGTLYLYEAAGFDLPLEEGFQLVGTVEESSDREYLFRELCGTRLEPGQEVYAHPEQRDRVYVKFDRGFGRFLADEGRSTVLAEGLPGLAMEVSQVGAGAVTVEIRNDSAFPCLYGEPYQLEQKRGEGWYVLPYVMDGNVGFHSIGYEIQEGESASWTAEFAWLYGELEPGVYRIVKELSILQEDGTWLDGIFAAEFSVTA
;
A
#
# COMPACT_ATOMS: atom_id res chain seq x y z
N MET A 1 18.51 -35.00 -7.64
CA MET A 1 17.43 -34.61 -6.71
C MET A 1 16.29 -33.80 -7.35
N LYS A 2 16.40 -33.26 -8.57
CA LYS A 2 15.31 -32.49 -9.23
C LYS A 2 14.12 -33.30 -9.78
N ARG A 3 14.15 -34.64 -9.72
CA ARG A 3 13.12 -35.52 -10.32
C ARG A 3 12.05 -36.00 -9.32
N GLN A 4 12.28 -35.87 -8.02
CA GLN A 4 11.30 -36.28 -7.00
C GLN A 4 10.23 -35.19 -6.77
N TRP A 5 10.59 -33.91 -6.94
CA TRP A 5 9.70 -32.76 -6.76
C TRP A 5 8.56 -32.69 -7.79
N MET A 6 8.81 -33.02 -9.06
CA MET A 6 7.76 -33.01 -10.09
C MET A 6 6.70 -34.11 -9.88
N ILE A 7 7.02 -35.18 -9.16
CA ILE A 7 6.08 -36.28 -8.91
C ILE A 7 5.12 -35.93 -7.77
N ASN A 8 5.60 -35.20 -6.74
CA ASN A 8 4.75 -34.74 -5.64
C ASN A 8 3.87 -33.55 -6.05
N GLY A 9 4.39 -32.59 -6.85
CA GLY A 9 3.59 -31.46 -7.36
C GLY A 9 2.45 -31.89 -8.29
N ALA A 10 2.66 -32.91 -9.13
CA ALA A 10 1.61 -33.46 -9.99
C ALA A 10 0.54 -34.26 -9.21
N LEU A 11 0.92 -34.90 -8.10
CA LEU A 11 -0.02 -35.58 -7.20
C LEU A 11 -0.85 -34.55 -6.41
N PHE A 12 -0.23 -33.45 -5.96
CA PHE A 12 -0.86 -32.36 -5.22
C PHE A 12 -1.89 -31.60 -6.10
N ALA A 13 -1.51 -31.24 -7.32
CA ALA A 13 -2.43 -30.63 -8.30
C ALA A 13 -3.63 -31.54 -8.64
N GLY A 14 -3.44 -32.86 -8.66
CA GLY A 14 -4.50 -33.84 -8.93
C GLY A 14 -5.52 -33.97 -7.79
N VAL A 15 -5.09 -33.84 -6.54
CA VAL A 15 -6.00 -33.86 -5.36
C VAL A 15 -6.78 -32.55 -5.26
N VAL A 16 -6.12 -31.41 -5.47
CA VAL A 16 -6.76 -30.08 -5.49
C VAL A 16 -7.80 -29.99 -6.61
N ALA A 17 -7.48 -30.43 -7.83
CA ALA A 17 -8.43 -30.46 -8.94
C ALA A 17 -9.61 -31.43 -8.71
N GLY A 18 -9.39 -32.55 -8.01
CA GLY A 18 -10.42 -33.53 -7.68
C GLY A 18 -11.44 -33.04 -6.64
N VAL A 19 -11.00 -32.25 -5.66
CA VAL A 19 -11.88 -31.63 -4.64
C VAL A 19 -12.68 -30.47 -5.23
N LEU A 20 -12.05 -29.64 -6.08
CA LEU A 20 -12.72 -28.53 -6.78
C LEU A 20 -13.84 -29.01 -7.71
N PHE A 21 -13.70 -30.20 -8.34
CA PHE A 21 -14.72 -30.75 -9.24
C PHE A 21 -15.93 -31.34 -8.51
N LEU A 22 -15.80 -31.75 -7.25
CA LEU A 22 -16.92 -32.29 -6.47
C LEU A 22 -17.75 -31.19 -5.78
N GLU A 23 -17.15 -30.05 -5.42
CA GLU A 23 -17.85 -28.93 -4.77
C GLU A 23 -18.57 -27.98 -5.75
N ALA A 24 -18.15 -27.93 -7.01
CA ALA A 24 -18.86 -27.22 -8.09
C ALA A 24 -20.29 -27.74 -8.33
N LEU A 25 -20.66 -28.90 -7.76
CA LEU A 25 -22.01 -29.48 -7.83
C LEU A 25 -22.99 -28.95 -6.78
N PHE A 26 -22.57 -28.13 -5.80
CA PHE A 26 -23.45 -27.56 -4.78
C PHE A 26 -23.48 -26.02 -4.82
N GLY A 27 -24.23 -25.47 -5.79
CA GLY A 27 -24.48 -24.03 -5.94
C GLY A 27 -25.44 -23.43 -4.92
N LEU A 28 -25.11 -23.49 -3.62
CA LEU A 28 -25.89 -22.90 -2.52
C LEU A 28 -25.05 -22.26 -1.40
N ALA A 29 -23.71 -22.32 -1.46
CA ALA A 29 -22.84 -21.77 -0.42
C ALA A 29 -22.29 -20.40 -0.78
N ASP A 30 -22.14 -19.54 0.23
CA ASP A 30 -21.48 -18.24 0.10
C ASP A 30 -20.03 -18.42 -0.41
N PRO A 31 -19.57 -17.64 -1.41
CA PRO A 31 -18.24 -17.81 -2.00
C PRO A 31 -17.09 -17.72 -1.00
N VAL A 32 -17.21 -16.84 0.01
CA VAL A 32 -16.18 -16.64 1.04
C VAL A 32 -16.08 -17.88 1.91
N GLU A 33 -17.21 -18.43 2.35
CA GLU A 33 -17.22 -19.66 3.15
C GLU A 33 -16.68 -20.87 2.38
N ARG A 34 -16.96 -20.95 1.07
CA ARG A 34 -16.42 -22.00 0.21
C ARG A 34 -14.91 -21.89 0.10
N ASN A 35 -14.38 -20.68 -0.09
CA ASN A 35 -12.94 -20.44 -0.15
C ASN A 35 -12.26 -20.75 1.18
N SER A 36 -12.82 -20.32 2.32
CA SER A 36 -12.31 -20.67 3.66
C SER A 36 -12.27 -22.18 3.89
N ARG A 37 -13.28 -22.94 3.38
CA ARG A 37 -13.28 -24.41 3.43
C ARG A 37 -12.21 -25.03 2.53
N ALA A 38 -12.01 -24.48 1.33
CA ALA A 38 -10.98 -24.93 0.41
C ALA A 38 -9.57 -24.70 0.98
N LEU A 39 -9.31 -23.53 1.59
CA LEU A 39 -8.07 -23.25 2.33
C LEU A 39 -7.83 -24.29 3.44
N ALA A 40 -8.86 -24.56 4.25
CA ALA A 40 -8.76 -25.53 5.33
C ALA A 40 -8.41 -26.94 4.82
N ALA A 41 -8.96 -27.35 3.66
CA ALA A 41 -8.63 -28.62 3.04
C ALA A 41 -7.17 -28.67 2.55
N SER A 42 -6.71 -27.61 1.86
CA SER A 42 -5.32 -27.48 1.41
C SER A 42 -4.33 -27.51 2.57
N MET A 43 -4.58 -26.72 3.62
CA MET A 43 -3.72 -26.65 4.80
C MET A 43 -3.60 -28.00 5.52
N LYS A 44 -4.73 -28.70 5.73
CA LYS A 44 -4.72 -30.04 6.35
C LYS A 44 -3.93 -31.08 5.55
N ALA A 45 -3.88 -30.92 4.22
CA ALA A 45 -3.11 -31.82 3.36
C ALA A 45 -1.59 -31.67 3.55
N LEU A 46 -1.11 -30.58 4.16
CA LEU A 46 0.30 -30.36 4.45
C LEU A 46 0.81 -31.14 5.68
N LYS A 47 -0.08 -31.81 6.43
CA LYS A 47 0.27 -32.50 7.69
C LYS A 47 1.44 -33.49 7.56
N ASP A 48 1.55 -34.17 6.43
CA ASP A 48 2.62 -35.16 6.19
C ASP A 48 3.87 -34.55 5.52
N GLY A 49 3.93 -33.21 5.40
CA GLY A 49 5.07 -32.48 4.87
C GLY A 49 6.29 -32.48 5.79
N GLU A 50 7.46 -32.23 5.23
CA GLU A 50 8.72 -32.11 5.98
C GLU A 50 8.77 -30.75 6.69
N SER A 51 8.89 -30.75 8.03
CA SER A 51 9.03 -29.53 8.83
C SER A 51 10.31 -28.77 8.43
N GLY A 52 10.22 -27.44 8.34
CA GLY A 52 11.25 -26.54 7.83
C GLY A 52 11.20 -26.31 6.31
N THR A 53 10.24 -26.91 5.59
CA THR A 53 10.11 -26.70 4.14
C THR A 53 9.61 -25.27 3.84
N LYS A 54 10.27 -24.56 2.93
CA LYS A 54 9.78 -23.30 2.36
C LYS A 54 8.68 -23.57 1.32
N ILE A 55 7.53 -22.91 1.49
CA ILE A 55 6.34 -23.08 0.66
C ILE A 55 5.80 -21.69 0.31
N SER A 56 5.46 -21.45 -0.95
CA SER A 56 4.74 -20.24 -1.34
C SER A 56 3.26 -20.38 -0.94
N LEU A 57 2.70 -19.39 -0.26
CA LEU A 57 1.31 -19.41 0.18
C LEU A 57 0.34 -19.50 -1.00
N GLU A 58 0.68 -18.92 -2.17
CA GLU A 58 -0.09 -19.07 -3.41
C GLU A 58 -0.24 -20.52 -3.87
N GLU A 59 0.74 -21.39 -3.59
CA GLU A 59 0.65 -22.81 -3.94
C GLU A 59 -0.34 -23.57 -3.03
N VAL A 60 -0.67 -23.01 -1.88
CA VAL A 60 -1.54 -23.60 -0.86
C VAL A 60 -2.96 -23.04 -0.95
N VAL A 61 -3.10 -21.74 -1.21
CA VAL A 61 -4.39 -21.04 -1.27
C VAL A 61 -5.08 -21.30 -2.62
N PRO A 62 -6.21 -22.03 -2.67
CA PRO A 62 -6.81 -22.49 -3.93
C PRO A 62 -7.79 -21.48 -4.57
N PHE A 63 -7.59 -20.18 -4.33
CA PHE A 63 -8.43 -19.08 -4.83
C PHE A 63 -7.57 -17.83 -5.02
N SER A 64 -8.08 -16.84 -5.77
CA SER A 64 -7.39 -15.57 -5.98
C SER A 64 -7.38 -14.71 -4.72
N TRP A 65 -6.21 -14.15 -4.43
CA TRP A 65 -5.98 -13.17 -3.39
C TRP A 65 -4.75 -12.31 -3.75
N GLU A 66 -4.76 -11.05 -3.31
CA GLU A 66 -3.66 -10.10 -3.43
C GLU A 66 -3.01 -9.83 -2.06
N GLU A 67 -3.81 -9.85 -1.00
CA GLU A 67 -3.37 -9.58 0.37
C GLU A 67 -4.04 -10.52 1.37
N VAL A 68 -3.30 -10.93 2.39
CA VAL A 68 -3.83 -11.60 3.58
C VAL A 68 -3.49 -10.79 4.81
N TYR A 69 -4.49 -10.59 5.66
CA TYR A 69 -4.37 -9.88 6.92
C TYR A 69 -4.58 -10.84 8.09
N SER A 70 -3.89 -10.56 9.18
CA SER A 70 -4.16 -11.14 10.50
C SER A 70 -4.21 -10.01 11.52
N PHE A 71 -5.23 -9.98 12.35
CA PHE A 71 -5.42 -8.94 13.36
C PHE A 71 -5.09 -9.44 14.75
N ASP A 72 -4.59 -8.55 15.61
CA ASP A 72 -4.42 -8.85 17.03
C ASP A 72 -5.76 -9.25 17.65
N PRO A 73 -5.74 -10.05 18.72
CA PRO A 73 -6.95 -10.36 19.47
C PRO A 73 -7.68 -9.08 19.92
N TYR A 74 -9.00 -9.17 19.93
CA TYR A 74 -9.91 -8.11 20.35
C TYR A 74 -9.89 -6.85 19.47
N VAL A 75 -9.33 -6.93 18.26
CA VAL A 75 -9.57 -5.91 17.23
C VAL A 75 -11.03 -6.04 16.78
N SER A 76 -11.76 -4.92 16.84
CA SER A 76 -13.18 -4.90 16.52
C SER A 76 -13.43 -5.03 15.02
N VAL A 77 -14.61 -5.52 14.62
CA VAL A 77 -15.00 -5.53 13.19
C VAL A 77 -14.94 -4.14 12.57
N GLU A 78 -15.29 -3.10 13.31
CA GLU A 78 -15.24 -1.73 12.79
C GLU A 78 -13.81 -1.27 12.52
N GLU A 79 -12.88 -1.61 13.41
CA GLU A 79 -11.45 -1.34 13.20
C GLU A 79 -10.91 -2.15 12.02
N MET A 80 -11.26 -3.43 11.89
CA MET A 80 -10.90 -4.25 10.73
C MET A 80 -11.45 -3.65 9.43
N LYS A 81 -12.71 -3.19 9.40
CA LYS A 81 -13.30 -2.53 8.23
C LYS A 81 -12.51 -1.28 7.84
N GLY A 82 -12.11 -0.47 8.83
CA GLY A 82 -11.30 0.73 8.60
C GLY A 82 -9.93 0.41 7.98
N VAL A 83 -9.29 -0.68 8.42
CA VAL A 83 -8.01 -1.12 7.86
C VAL A 83 -8.17 -1.74 6.47
N LEU A 84 -9.20 -2.57 6.27
CA LEU A 84 -9.40 -3.34 5.04
C LEU A 84 -10.11 -2.56 3.93
N GLY A 85 -10.82 -1.48 4.26
CA GLY A 85 -11.64 -0.72 3.30
C GLY A 85 -12.90 -1.47 2.83
N THR A 86 -13.42 -2.44 3.60
CA THR A 86 -14.55 -3.30 3.17
C THR A 86 -15.81 -3.14 4.03
N GLY A 87 -16.95 -3.62 3.52
CA GLY A 87 -18.25 -3.57 4.22
C GLY A 87 -18.37 -4.46 5.47
N GLY A 88 -17.36 -5.28 5.79
CA GLY A 88 -17.28 -6.07 7.03
C GLY A 88 -18.05 -7.39 7.04
N LYS A 89 -18.75 -7.74 5.95
CA LYS A 89 -19.38 -9.05 5.80
C LYS A 89 -18.28 -10.14 5.90
N HIS A 90 -18.53 -11.19 6.70
CA HIS A 90 -17.60 -12.30 6.99
C HIS A 90 -16.42 -11.98 7.91
N LEU A 91 -16.26 -10.74 8.40
CA LEU A 91 -15.25 -10.45 9.41
C LEU A 91 -15.71 -10.97 10.77
N THR A 92 -14.78 -11.55 11.53
CA THR A 92 -15.04 -12.08 12.87
C THR A 92 -13.88 -11.67 13.79
N GLU A 93 -14.22 -11.19 14.98
CA GLU A 93 -13.25 -10.76 15.99
C GLU A 93 -12.62 -11.98 16.65
N ALA A 94 -11.29 -12.02 16.68
CA ALA A 94 -10.58 -12.97 17.51
C ALA A 94 -10.75 -12.59 18.98
N ILE A 95 -11.16 -13.54 19.82
CA ILE A 95 -11.41 -13.32 21.26
C ILE A 95 -10.29 -13.89 22.13
N SER A 96 -9.20 -14.37 21.53
CA SER A 96 -8.06 -14.97 22.21
C SER A 96 -6.83 -14.98 21.32
N GLU A 97 -5.65 -14.89 21.93
CA GLU A 97 -4.34 -15.04 21.28
C GLU A 97 -4.14 -16.43 20.64
N GLY A 98 -4.90 -17.44 21.06
CA GLY A 98 -4.85 -18.79 20.47
C GLY A 98 -5.70 -18.98 19.22
N GLN A 99 -6.37 -17.94 18.72
CA GLN A 99 -7.21 -18.03 17.52
C GLN A 99 -6.44 -17.61 16.28
N VAL A 100 -6.53 -18.45 15.25
CA VAL A 100 -6.21 -18.09 13.88
C VAL A 100 -7.24 -17.08 13.42
N GLN A 101 -6.77 -15.90 13.01
CA GLN A 101 -7.57 -14.86 12.38
C GLN A 101 -6.91 -14.50 11.05
N LEU A 102 -7.61 -14.74 9.95
CA LEU A 102 -7.13 -14.46 8.61
C LEU A 102 -8.24 -13.85 7.77
N VAL A 103 -7.91 -12.79 7.02
CA VAL A 103 -8.80 -12.19 6.02
C VAL A 103 -8.04 -12.04 4.73
N PHE A 104 -8.47 -12.76 3.69
CA PHE A 104 -7.92 -12.68 2.35
C PHE A 104 -8.72 -11.69 1.52
N LEU A 105 -8.02 -10.82 0.78
CA LEU A 105 -8.60 -9.83 -0.10
C LEU A 105 -8.11 -10.01 -1.54
N GLU A 106 -8.98 -9.69 -2.49
CA GLU A 106 -8.68 -9.55 -3.91
C GLU A 106 -9.41 -8.29 -4.39
N GLN A 107 -8.71 -7.33 -4.99
CA GLN A 107 -9.32 -6.10 -5.52
C GLN A 107 -10.18 -5.35 -4.48
N GLY A 108 -9.74 -5.38 -3.22
CA GLY A 108 -10.45 -4.75 -2.08
C GLY A 108 -11.66 -5.53 -1.55
N GLU A 109 -11.96 -6.72 -2.07
CA GLU A 109 -13.08 -7.54 -1.62
C GLU A 109 -12.62 -8.76 -0.81
N VAL A 110 -13.37 -9.12 0.24
CA VAL A 110 -13.06 -10.30 1.07
C VAL A 110 -13.32 -11.57 0.28
N THR A 111 -12.28 -12.36 0.00
CA THR A 111 -12.38 -13.63 -0.74
C THR A 111 -12.37 -14.85 0.17
N ALA A 112 -11.76 -14.77 1.34
CA ALA A 112 -11.83 -15.78 2.40
C ALA A 112 -11.66 -15.12 3.77
N SER A 113 -12.32 -15.70 4.78
CA SER A 113 -12.20 -15.26 6.18
C SER A 113 -12.20 -16.46 7.10
N VAL A 114 -11.23 -16.51 8.01
CA VAL A 114 -11.04 -17.59 8.98
C VAL A 114 -10.91 -16.98 10.36
N CYS A 115 -11.70 -17.48 11.32
CA CYS A 115 -11.55 -17.13 12.73
C CYS A 115 -11.86 -18.37 13.57
N GLY A 116 -10.88 -18.89 14.30
CA GLY A 116 -11.07 -20.08 15.13
C GLY A 116 -9.78 -20.59 15.76
N TYR A 117 -9.89 -21.50 16.72
CA TYR A 117 -8.70 -22.11 17.34
C TYR A 117 -8.03 -23.07 16.36
N GLY A 118 -6.69 -23.06 16.31
CA GLY A 118 -5.94 -23.97 15.44
C GLY A 118 -6.26 -25.45 15.69
N GLU A 119 -6.59 -25.81 16.94
CA GLU A 119 -7.05 -27.14 17.35
C GLU A 119 -8.37 -27.54 16.66
N ASP A 120 -9.34 -26.62 16.61
CA ASP A 120 -10.64 -26.83 15.97
C ASP A 120 -10.52 -26.80 14.44
N LEU A 121 -9.69 -25.88 13.93
CA LEU A 121 -9.44 -25.71 12.51
C LEU A 121 -8.62 -26.86 11.94
N GLY A 122 -7.71 -27.43 12.71
CA GLY A 122 -6.76 -28.47 12.31
C GLY A 122 -5.58 -27.96 11.46
N TYR A 123 -5.29 -26.66 11.53
CA TYR A 123 -4.14 -25.99 10.91
C TYR A 123 -3.93 -24.59 11.51
N ASP A 124 -2.79 -23.97 11.23
CA ASP A 124 -2.50 -22.57 11.57
C ASP A 124 -1.70 -21.87 10.45
N ILE A 125 -1.91 -20.56 10.31
CA ILE A 125 -1.11 -19.68 9.45
C ILE A 125 -0.78 -18.43 10.26
N ASP A 126 0.50 -18.27 10.56
CA ASP A 126 1.04 -17.16 11.32
C ASP A 126 1.75 -16.18 10.36
N LEU A 127 1.32 -14.92 10.35
CA LEU A 127 1.92 -13.87 9.51
C LEU A 127 3.16 -13.21 10.16
N GLY A 128 3.67 -13.79 11.24
CA GLY A 128 4.86 -13.36 11.95
C GLY A 128 4.59 -12.24 12.96
N LEU A 129 5.63 -11.93 13.73
CA LEU A 129 5.59 -10.85 14.72
C LEU A 129 6.04 -9.53 14.06
N TRP A 130 5.17 -8.53 14.13
CA TRP A 130 5.45 -7.16 13.68
C TRP A 130 5.41 -6.23 14.90
N GLU A 131 6.49 -5.49 15.09
CA GLU A 131 6.75 -4.49 16.14
C GLU A 131 6.68 -3.07 15.55
N ASP A 132 5.76 -2.84 14.60
CA ASP A 132 5.52 -1.54 13.97
C ASP A 132 4.38 -0.74 14.64
N GLY A 133 3.91 -1.23 15.80
CA GLY A 133 2.82 -0.63 16.57
C GLY A 133 1.42 -0.85 15.98
N LYS A 134 1.31 -1.50 14.82
CA LYS A 134 0.02 -1.82 14.22
C LYS A 134 -0.58 -3.05 14.88
N ARG A 135 -1.90 -3.05 15.01
CA ARG A 135 -2.68 -4.18 15.55
C ARG A 135 -3.06 -5.20 14.48
N TYR A 136 -2.31 -5.23 13.38
CA TYR A 136 -2.51 -6.15 12.28
C TYR A 136 -1.20 -6.44 11.55
N ARG A 137 -1.17 -7.57 10.86
CA ARG A 137 -0.11 -8.00 9.95
C ARG A 137 -0.70 -8.15 8.57
N ARG A 138 0.10 -7.88 7.55
CA ARG A 138 -0.29 -7.99 6.16
C ARG A 138 0.82 -8.66 5.38
N VAL A 139 0.45 -9.64 4.57
CA VAL A 139 1.34 -10.26 3.59
C VAL A 139 0.69 -10.12 2.22
N SER A 140 1.43 -9.59 1.25
CA SER A 140 0.98 -9.48 -0.14
C SER A 140 1.39 -10.73 -0.93
N ALA A 141 0.63 -11.07 -1.97
CA ALA A 141 0.91 -12.19 -2.86
C ALA A 141 2.35 -12.17 -3.41
N GLY A 142 2.91 -10.98 -3.69
CA GLY A 142 4.29 -10.82 -4.17
C GLY A 142 5.41 -11.20 -3.18
N VAL A 143 5.12 -11.37 -1.89
CA VAL A 143 6.09 -11.73 -0.84
C VAL A 143 5.52 -12.81 0.08
N ASN A 144 5.31 -14.00 -0.47
CA ASN A 144 4.44 -15.02 0.11
C ASN A 144 5.16 -16.33 0.50
N GLU A 145 6.46 -16.30 0.79
CA GLU A 145 7.20 -17.50 1.20
C GLU A 145 7.04 -17.76 2.71
N PHE A 146 6.51 -18.94 3.06
CA PHE A 146 6.27 -19.38 4.44
C PHE A 146 7.09 -20.63 4.77
N THR A 147 7.44 -20.80 6.03
CA THR A 147 8.03 -22.04 6.54
C THR A 147 6.94 -22.96 7.08
N LEU A 148 6.89 -24.19 6.58
CA LEU A 148 6.00 -25.24 7.08
C LEU A 148 6.57 -25.91 8.33
N TYR A 149 5.79 -25.97 9.38
CA TYR A 149 6.05 -26.76 10.59
C TYR A 149 5.01 -27.87 10.74
N THR A 150 5.49 -29.10 10.92
CA THR A 150 4.64 -30.32 11.07
C THR A 150 4.95 -31.12 12.34
N ASP A 151 5.80 -30.58 13.21
CA ASP A 151 6.18 -31.13 14.51
C ASP A 151 5.10 -30.93 15.60
N GLY A 152 4.12 -30.04 15.35
CA GLY A 152 2.95 -29.82 16.19
C GLY A 152 1.78 -30.78 15.93
N GLU A 153 0.63 -30.50 16.57
CA GLU A 153 -0.60 -31.31 16.43
C GLU A 153 -1.23 -31.21 15.02
N TYR A 154 -1.06 -30.05 14.39
CA TYR A 154 -1.54 -29.70 13.06
C TYR A 154 -0.47 -28.94 12.28
N PRO A 155 -0.52 -28.95 10.94
CA PRO A 155 0.42 -28.19 10.11
C PRO A 155 0.27 -26.69 10.34
N ARG A 156 1.41 -26.01 10.45
CA ARG A 156 1.48 -24.55 10.63
C ARG A 156 2.37 -23.94 9.55
N LEU A 157 1.88 -22.90 8.89
CA LEU A 157 2.72 -22.03 8.05
C LEU A 157 3.09 -20.80 8.85
N VAL A 158 4.36 -20.40 8.83
CA VAL A 158 4.84 -19.18 9.51
C VAL A 158 5.57 -18.29 8.51
N PHE A 159 5.16 -17.03 8.45
CA PHE A 159 5.88 -15.99 7.73
C PHE A 159 7.00 -15.45 8.61
N GLU A 160 8.23 -15.81 8.28
CA GLU A 160 9.42 -15.37 9.04
C GLU A 160 10.03 -14.09 8.48
N GLY A 161 9.61 -13.68 7.27
CA GLY A 161 10.22 -12.59 6.52
C GLY A 161 11.67 -12.87 6.13
N GLU A 162 12.33 -11.82 5.69
CA GLU A 162 13.77 -11.74 5.45
C GLU A 162 14.45 -10.96 6.58
N ARG A 163 15.79 -11.05 6.65
CA ARG A 163 16.55 -10.29 7.64
C ARG A 163 17.88 -9.78 7.09
N PHE A 164 18.38 -8.71 7.69
CA PHE A 164 19.76 -8.26 7.49
C PHE A 164 20.39 -7.73 8.78
N LEU A 165 21.73 -7.77 8.81
CA LEU A 165 22.52 -7.08 9.82
C LEU A 165 23.05 -5.77 9.24
N GLY A 166 23.20 -4.76 10.09
CA GLY A 166 23.78 -3.49 9.69
C GLY A 166 24.31 -2.67 10.85
N THR A 167 24.82 -1.49 10.51
CA THR A 167 25.34 -0.50 11.45
C THR A 167 24.59 0.81 11.28
N ILE A 168 24.13 1.41 12.38
CA ILE A 168 23.45 2.73 12.33
C ILE A 168 24.46 3.79 11.91
N LEU A 169 24.15 4.52 10.84
CA LEU A 169 24.92 5.67 10.37
C LEU A 169 24.41 6.98 10.98
N GLU A 170 23.09 7.14 11.06
CA GLU A 170 22.43 8.33 11.56
C GLU A 170 21.13 7.96 12.27
N ARG A 171 20.76 8.71 13.32
CA ARG A 171 19.55 8.51 14.15
C ARG A 171 18.73 9.79 14.20
N TRP A 172 17.43 9.65 13.95
CA TRP A 172 16.38 10.65 14.16
C TRP A 172 15.30 10.10 15.08
N GLU A 173 14.47 10.95 15.68
CA GLU A 173 13.51 10.64 16.76
C GLU A 173 12.84 9.26 16.69
N SER A 174 12.31 8.86 15.54
CA SER A 174 11.63 7.58 15.31
C SER A 174 12.21 6.74 14.16
N SER A 175 13.42 7.06 13.70
CA SER A 175 14.03 6.37 12.55
C SER A 175 15.56 6.39 12.58
N ALA A 176 16.17 5.49 11.82
CA ALA A 176 17.60 5.44 11.63
C ALA A 176 17.97 5.12 10.19
N LEU A 177 19.12 5.62 9.76
CA LEU A 177 19.77 5.21 8.53
C LEU A 177 20.78 4.13 8.89
N VAL A 178 20.71 2.99 8.19
CA VAL A 178 21.55 1.82 8.48
C VAL A 178 22.35 1.46 7.24
N ALA A 179 23.67 1.28 7.42
CA ALA A 179 24.51 0.61 6.43
C ALA A 179 24.33 -0.90 6.56
N VAL A 180 23.94 -1.56 5.47
CA VAL A 180 23.71 -3.01 5.46
C VAL A 180 25.02 -3.75 5.25
N ASP A 181 25.25 -4.79 6.05
CA ASP A 181 26.41 -5.67 5.91
C ASP A 181 26.40 -6.45 4.58
N GLU A 182 27.58 -6.84 4.11
CA GLU A 182 27.71 -7.70 2.94
C GLU A 182 27.12 -9.10 3.16
N GLY A 183 26.61 -9.70 2.09
CA GLY A 183 26.13 -11.09 2.09
C GLY A 183 24.65 -11.28 2.39
N PHE A 184 23.90 -10.22 2.69
CA PHE A 184 22.44 -10.26 2.79
C PHE A 184 21.78 -10.03 1.42
N PRO A 185 20.65 -10.71 1.09
CA PRO A 185 19.97 -10.55 -0.20
C PRO A 185 19.62 -9.10 -0.56
N ILE A 186 19.23 -8.29 0.43
CA ILE A 186 18.92 -6.87 0.29
C ILE A 186 20.07 -6.04 -0.31
N ARG A 187 21.32 -6.49 -0.21
CA ARG A 187 22.49 -5.83 -0.84
C ARG A 187 22.41 -5.76 -2.36
N ALA A 188 21.58 -6.61 -2.98
CA ALA A 188 21.29 -6.53 -4.40
C ALA A 188 20.52 -5.24 -4.77
N SER A 189 19.76 -4.68 -3.83
CA SER A 189 18.94 -3.49 -4.03
C SER A 189 19.64 -2.20 -3.56
N GLY A 190 20.60 -2.30 -2.63
CA GLY A 190 21.33 -1.15 -2.10
C GLY A 190 22.13 -1.47 -0.84
N ASP A 191 22.98 -0.55 -0.41
CA ASP A 191 23.86 -0.70 0.76
C ASP A 191 23.43 0.10 2.00
N GLN A 192 22.42 0.95 1.86
CA GLN A 192 21.88 1.77 2.95
C GLN A 192 20.36 1.70 2.96
N VAL A 193 19.77 1.70 4.15
CA VAL A 193 18.32 1.53 4.35
C VAL A 193 17.81 2.38 5.49
N TYR A 194 16.66 3.01 5.29
CA TYR A 194 15.89 3.64 6.35
C TYR A 194 15.08 2.60 7.11
N ILE A 195 15.19 2.64 8.43
CA ILE A 195 14.42 1.83 9.35
C ILE A 195 13.65 2.71 10.33
N SER A 196 12.49 2.24 10.77
CA SER A 196 11.76 2.83 11.89
C SER A 196 12.29 2.27 13.21
N LEU A 197 12.40 3.11 14.22
CA LEU A 197 12.75 2.70 15.59
C LEU A 197 11.67 3.23 16.53
N ALA A 198 11.30 2.43 17.53
CA ALA A 198 10.39 2.91 18.57
C ALA A 198 11.07 4.02 19.39
N GLU A 199 10.29 4.95 19.93
CA GLU A 199 10.82 6.09 20.70
C GLU A 199 11.62 5.61 21.93
N GLU A 200 11.23 4.48 22.51
CA GLU A 200 11.89 3.87 23.67
C GLU A 200 13.20 3.14 23.32
N GLN A 201 13.46 2.91 22.03
CA GLN A 201 14.69 2.28 21.56
C GLN A 201 15.82 3.31 21.49
N GLU A 202 16.63 3.33 22.56
CA GLU A 202 17.88 4.08 22.63
C GLU A 202 18.93 3.43 21.72
N ALA A 203 19.28 4.12 20.64
CA ALA A 203 20.29 3.69 19.69
C ALA A 203 21.15 4.88 19.27
N GLU A 204 22.45 4.67 19.12
CA GLU A 204 23.41 5.69 18.69
C GLU A 204 24.03 5.32 17.33
N PRO A 205 24.47 6.32 16.53
CA PRO A 205 25.33 6.06 15.39
C PRO A 205 26.55 5.19 15.76
N GLY A 206 26.72 4.09 15.05
CA GLY A 206 27.73 3.06 15.32
C GLY A 206 27.17 1.78 15.94
N ASP A 207 25.96 1.81 16.50
CA ASP A 207 25.31 0.61 17.05
C ASP A 207 24.98 -0.40 15.97
N ARG A 208 24.98 -1.67 16.37
CA ARG A 208 24.66 -2.80 15.49
C ARG A 208 23.17 -3.07 15.52
N VAL A 209 22.61 -3.44 14.38
CA VAL A 209 21.18 -3.77 14.28
C VAL A 209 20.96 -5.05 13.50
N GLU A 210 19.94 -5.81 13.92
CA GLU A 210 19.32 -6.87 13.14
C GLU A 210 17.90 -6.45 12.79
N VAL A 211 17.59 -6.40 11.51
CA VAL A 211 16.31 -5.93 10.99
C VAL A 211 15.61 -7.09 10.29
N PHE A 212 14.36 -7.33 10.65
CA PHE A 212 13.45 -8.28 10.03
C PHE A 212 12.42 -7.50 9.22
N TYR A 213 12.13 -7.95 8.01
CA TYR A 213 11.20 -7.30 7.09
C TYR A 213 10.52 -8.32 6.19
N ASP A 214 9.46 -7.93 5.51
CA ASP A 214 8.63 -8.79 4.65
C ASP A 214 9.29 -9.26 3.35
N GLY A 215 10.56 -8.94 3.12
CA GLY A 215 11.27 -9.26 1.88
C GLY A 215 11.09 -8.23 0.77
N TRP A 216 10.14 -7.30 0.90
CA TRP A 216 9.94 -6.23 -0.07
C TRP A 216 10.76 -4.99 0.28
N VAL A 217 11.37 -4.40 -0.74
CA VAL A 217 12.23 -3.22 -0.60
C VAL A 217 11.87 -2.24 -1.71
N GLN A 218 11.68 -0.97 -1.37
CA GLN A 218 11.52 0.07 -2.38
C GLN A 218 12.84 0.34 -3.07
N GLU A 219 12.84 0.48 -4.39
CA GLU A 219 14.01 0.87 -5.18
C GLU A 219 14.31 2.38 -5.03
N THR A 220 14.54 2.82 -3.79
CA THR A 220 14.96 4.17 -3.39
C THR A 220 16.39 4.14 -2.86
N PHE A 221 17.04 5.30 -2.76
CA PHE A 221 18.35 5.42 -2.12
C PHE A 221 18.37 6.55 -1.09
N PRO A 222 18.65 6.25 0.20
CA PRO A 222 18.67 4.93 0.83
C PRO A 222 17.37 4.13 0.64
N LEU A 223 17.47 2.80 0.71
CA LEU A 223 16.35 1.88 0.58
C LEU A 223 15.27 2.16 1.63
N GLN A 224 14.02 1.83 1.34
CA GLN A 224 12.92 1.88 2.31
C GLN A 224 12.22 0.52 2.44
N LEU A 225 11.81 0.19 3.67
CA LEU A 225 11.14 -1.06 4.02
C LEU A 225 9.66 -0.80 4.25
N GLY A 226 8.81 -1.14 3.28
CA GLY A 226 7.36 -1.00 3.40
C GLY A 226 6.76 -1.94 4.46
N GLY A 227 7.34 -3.12 4.64
CA GLY A 227 6.95 -4.09 5.67
C GLY A 227 8.08 -4.40 6.64
N GLN A 228 8.65 -3.38 7.27
CA GLN A 228 9.53 -3.60 8.42
C GLN A 228 8.76 -4.35 9.52
N MET A 229 9.26 -5.52 9.92
CA MET A 229 8.63 -6.38 10.91
C MET A 229 9.20 -6.11 12.30
N ARG A 230 10.52 -6.13 12.47
CA ARG A 230 11.15 -5.97 13.79
C ARG A 230 12.56 -5.45 13.67
N VAL A 231 13.00 -4.69 14.67
CA VAL A 231 14.40 -4.28 14.82
C VAL A 231 14.93 -4.71 16.18
N ARG A 232 16.08 -5.38 16.18
CA ARG A 232 16.86 -5.69 17.37
C ARG A 232 18.13 -4.85 17.39
N LEU A 233 18.30 -4.07 18.44
CA LEU A 233 19.54 -3.34 18.70
C LEU A 233 20.58 -4.25 19.34
N ASN A 234 21.83 -4.04 18.99
CA ASN A 234 23.00 -4.74 19.49
C ASN A 234 22.83 -6.27 19.51
N PRO A 235 22.54 -6.89 18.34
CA PRO A 235 22.40 -8.33 18.26
C PRO A 235 23.71 -9.02 18.70
N PRO A 236 23.63 -10.16 19.41
CA PRO A 236 24.82 -10.90 19.85
C PRO A 236 25.70 -11.27 18.65
N GLU A 237 27.03 -11.21 18.81
CA GLU A 237 27.96 -11.56 17.74
C GLU A 237 27.70 -13.01 17.27
N ALA A 238 27.87 -13.24 15.96
CA ALA A 238 27.64 -14.53 15.31
C ALA A 238 28.56 -15.62 15.88
N GLY A 239 28.11 -16.24 16.98
CA GLY A 239 28.88 -17.16 17.83
C GLY A 239 28.28 -17.32 19.22
N GLU A 240 27.40 -16.40 19.66
CA GLU A 240 26.79 -16.42 21.00
C GLU A 240 25.28 -16.78 21.02
N LEU A 241 24.66 -17.10 19.88
CA LEU A 241 23.26 -17.56 19.89
C LEU A 241 23.18 -18.99 20.46
N PRO A 242 22.48 -19.24 21.57
CA PRO A 242 22.13 -20.60 21.96
C PRO A 242 21.18 -21.18 20.92
N GLU A 243 21.35 -22.47 20.58
CA GLU A 243 20.37 -23.21 19.78
C GLU A 243 18.95 -23.01 20.34
N PRO A 244 17.89 -23.00 19.49
CA PRO A 244 16.54 -22.64 19.92
C PRO A 244 16.06 -23.54 21.05
N SER A 245 16.21 -23.06 22.28
CA SER A 245 15.64 -23.67 23.47
C SER A 245 14.19 -23.21 23.59
N GLY A 246 13.29 -24.16 23.83
CA GLY A 246 11.88 -23.94 24.15
C GLY A 246 11.65 -23.02 25.37
N PRO A 247 10.39 -22.90 25.83
CA PRO A 247 9.91 -21.73 26.56
C PRO A 247 10.73 -21.42 27.82
N SER A 248 11.14 -20.16 27.95
CA SER A 248 11.96 -19.63 29.04
C SER A 248 11.11 -19.28 30.28
N GLU A 249 11.50 -19.83 31.42
CA GLU A 249 11.19 -19.31 32.75
C GLU A 249 12.11 -18.12 33.11
N ALA A 250 11.67 -17.32 34.08
CA ALA A 250 12.08 -15.97 34.40
C ALA A 250 13.26 -15.82 35.40
N SER A 251 13.85 -14.61 35.38
CA SER A 251 14.40 -13.81 36.50
C SER A 251 15.72 -14.23 37.19
N GLU A 252 16.75 -13.36 37.17
CA GLU A 252 17.28 -12.61 38.34
C GLU A 252 18.50 -11.71 38.00
N MET A 253 18.75 -10.70 38.86
CA MET A 253 19.50 -9.44 38.67
C MET A 253 21.02 -9.44 39.03
N ALA A 254 21.65 -8.31 38.64
CA ALA A 254 22.77 -7.55 39.27
C ALA A 254 24.21 -7.99 38.88
N ASP A 255 25.18 -7.13 38.54
CA ASP A 255 25.70 -5.92 39.22
C ASP A 255 26.62 -5.09 38.27
N SER A 256 26.89 -3.82 38.61
CA SER A 256 27.63 -2.76 37.86
C SER A 256 29.18 -2.80 38.10
N PRO A 257 29.97 -1.72 37.86
CA PRO A 257 30.27 -0.91 36.65
C PRO A 257 31.81 -0.77 36.40
N GLU A 258 32.28 -0.05 35.36
CA GLU A 258 33.36 0.98 35.48
C GLU A 258 33.72 1.73 34.16
N THR A 259 33.49 3.05 34.20
CA THR A 259 34.22 4.23 33.68
C THR A 259 35.33 4.16 32.60
N GLY A 260 35.26 5.08 31.63
CA GLY A 260 36.41 5.95 31.27
C GLY A 260 36.38 6.61 29.87
N PRO A 261 36.78 7.90 29.71
CA PRO A 261 36.32 8.80 28.62
C PRO A 261 37.42 9.18 27.61
N PHE A 262 37.11 9.70 26.40
CA PHE A 262 38.00 10.66 25.71
C PHE A 262 37.28 11.53 24.64
N HIS A 263 37.86 12.72 24.47
CA HIS A 263 37.35 13.95 23.86
C HIS A 263 37.65 14.12 22.35
N ALA A 264 36.70 14.78 21.66
CA ALA A 264 36.83 16.02 20.84
C ALA A 264 37.37 16.06 19.38
N VAL A 265 36.46 16.52 18.50
CA VAL A 265 36.50 17.73 17.63
C VAL A 265 37.25 17.73 16.28
N GLY A 266 36.50 18.16 15.25
CA GLY A 266 36.91 19.03 14.12
C GLY A 266 36.66 18.41 12.74
N THR A 267 36.16 19.07 11.69
CA THR A 267 35.82 20.48 11.40
C THR A 267 35.11 20.50 10.03
N ALA A 268 34.29 21.53 9.81
CA ALA A 268 33.48 21.80 8.62
C ALA A 268 34.28 21.99 7.31
N GLY A 269 33.65 21.64 6.19
CA GLY A 269 34.06 21.95 4.82
C GLY A 269 32.84 22.11 3.89
N GLU A 270 32.54 23.38 3.60
CA GLU A 270 31.91 23.99 2.40
C GLU A 270 30.84 23.21 1.60
N GLU A 271 29.61 23.74 1.59
CA GLU A 271 28.40 23.25 0.91
C GLU A 271 28.48 23.38 -0.63
N GLU A 272 28.33 22.25 -1.33
CA GLU A 272 27.93 22.20 -2.75
C GLU A 272 26.40 22.27 -2.88
N PRO A 273 25.86 22.78 -4.01
CA PRO A 273 24.41 22.92 -4.19
C PRO A 273 23.70 21.57 -4.05
N ALA A 274 22.66 21.55 -3.21
CA ALA A 274 21.94 20.34 -2.80
C ALA A 274 21.29 19.63 -4.00
N ARG A 275 21.87 18.51 -4.41
CA ARG A 275 21.23 17.52 -5.29
C ARG A 275 20.21 16.74 -4.48
N THR A 276 19.08 16.46 -5.10
CA THR A 276 18.01 15.62 -4.54
C THR A 276 18.44 14.14 -4.50
N PRO A 277 17.76 13.29 -3.71
CA PRO A 277 18.11 11.88 -3.51
C PRO A 277 18.16 11.01 -4.78
N THR A 278 17.65 11.49 -5.92
CA THR A 278 17.74 10.82 -7.23
C THR A 278 19.01 11.20 -8.02
N GLY A 279 19.85 12.10 -7.48
CA GLY A 279 21.06 12.61 -8.13
C GLY A 279 20.87 13.87 -8.99
N TYR A 280 19.66 14.45 -9.02
CA TYR A 280 19.28 15.58 -9.88
C TYR A 280 19.04 16.87 -9.08
N ASP A 281 19.04 18.02 -9.75
CA ASP A 281 18.94 19.32 -9.09
C ASP A 281 17.58 19.50 -8.37
N SER A 282 17.61 20.10 -7.17
CA SER A 282 16.42 20.40 -6.36
C SER A 282 15.56 21.45 -7.06
N GLY A 283 14.51 20.99 -7.73
CA GLY A 283 13.61 21.78 -8.57
C GLY A 283 13.16 21.10 -9.87
N GLU A 284 13.69 19.91 -10.17
CA GLU A 284 13.34 19.13 -11.36
C GLU A 284 12.30 18.03 -11.06
N VAL A 285 11.41 17.78 -12.04
CA VAL A 285 10.46 16.67 -12.06
C VAL A 285 11.24 15.35 -12.04
N GLN A 286 11.07 14.59 -10.97
CA GLN A 286 11.89 13.40 -10.71
C GLN A 286 11.38 12.15 -11.44
N ARG A 287 10.09 12.11 -11.78
CA ARG A 287 9.45 10.94 -12.41
C ARG A 287 9.44 11.10 -13.92
N ILE A 288 9.91 10.08 -14.63
CA ILE A 288 9.92 10.02 -16.11
C ILE A 288 8.46 9.93 -16.59
N SER A 289 8.12 10.67 -17.62
CA SER A 289 6.75 10.75 -18.13
C SER A 289 6.69 10.96 -19.63
N ILE A 290 5.53 10.66 -20.22
CA ILE A 290 5.20 10.97 -21.61
C ILE A 290 3.72 11.36 -21.70
N TYR A 291 3.42 12.44 -22.40
CA TYR A 291 2.05 12.86 -22.67
C TYR A 291 1.61 12.38 -24.05
N TYR A 292 0.52 11.64 -24.12
CA TYR A 292 -0.01 11.09 -25.37
C TYR A 292 -1.53 10.93 -25.31
N GLY A 293 -2.22 11.27 -26.40
CA GLY A 293 -3.67 11.03 -26.52
C GLY A 293 -4.51 11.74 -25.44
N GLY A 294 -4.04 12.88 -24.94
CA GLY A 294 -4.70 13.64 -23.88
C GLY A 294 -4.45 13.14 -22.45
N THR A 295 -3.54 12.19 -22.24
CA THR A 295 -3.24 11.57 -20.94
C THR A 295 -1.75 11.66 -20.65
N LEU A 296 -1.40 11.99 -19.40
CA LEU A 296 -0.02 11.88 -18.91
C LEU A 296 0.22 10.44 -18.48
N TYR A 297 1.28 9.84 -18.98
CA TYR A 297 1.71 8.50 -18.59
C TYR A 297 2.99 8.61 -17.78
N LEU A 298 3.01 7.98 -16.61
CA LEU A 298 4.13 8.00 -15.67
C LEU A 298 4.85 6.65 -15.70
N TYR A 299 6.17 6.70 -15.70
CA TYR A 299 6.97 5.49 -15.59
C TYR A 299 6.68 4.78 -14.27
N GLU A 300 6.47 3.47 -14.34
CA GLU A 300 6.10 2.61 -13.21
C GLU A 300 7.29 1.87 -12.57
N ALA A 301 8.51 2.22 -12.95
CA ALA A 301 9.73 1.60 -12.42
C ALA A 301 9.89 0.08 -12.67
N ALA A 302 9.16 -0.49 -13.63
CA ALA A 302 9.26 -1.92 -13.97
C ALA A 302 10.44 -2.29 -14.91
N GLY A 303 11.39 -1.39 -15.09
CA GLY A 303 12.54 -1.56 -15.99
C GLY A 303 12.32 -1.01 -17.41
N PHE A 304 13.42 -0.96 -18.17
CA PHE A 304 13.47 -0.47 -19.56
C PHE A 304 13.76 -1.59 -20.59
N ASP A 305 13.69 -2.83 -20.14
CA ASP A 305 13.99 -4.05 -20.89
C ASP A 305 12.74 -4.95 -21.09
N LEU A 306 11.56 -4.42 -20.82
CA LEU A 306 10.31 -5.15 -21.01
C LEU A 306 10.06 -5.45 -22.51
N PRO A 307 9.40 -6.58 -22.84
CA PRO A 307 8.90 -6.82 -24.18
C PRO A 307 7.74 -5.89 -24.51
N LEU A 308 7.55 -5.59 -25.80
CA LEU A 308 6.34 -4.89 -26.25
C LEU A 308 5.15 -5.87 -26.26
N GLU A 309 4.07 -5.49 -25.59
CA GLU A 309 2.83 -6.26 -25.57
C GLU A 309 2.15 -6.31 -26.94
N GLU A 310 1.40 -7.39 -27.21
CA GLU A 310 0.68 -7.58 -28.47
C GLU A 310 -0.38 -6.48 -28.66
N GLY A 311 -0.50 -5.96 -29.89
CA GLY A 311 -1.48 -4.93 -30.25
C GLY A 311 -1.02 -3.48 -30.05
N PHE A 312 0.09 -3.23 -29.35
CA PHE A 312 0.69 -1.89 -29.24
C PHE A 312 1.45 -1.53 -30.53
N GLN A 313 1.19 -0.33 -31.03
CA GLN A 313 1.70 0.14 -32.33
C GLN A 313 2.48 1.44 -32.16
N LEU A 314 3.46 1.67 -33.04
CA LEU A 314 4.22 2.92 -33.06
C LEU A 314 3.27 4.09 -33.35
N VAL A 315 3.18 5.03 -32.43
CA VAL A 315 2.31 6.22 -32.55
C VAL A 315 3.09 7.49 -32.84
N GLY A 316 4.40 7.50 -32.55
CA GLY A 316 5.29 8.61 -32.87
C GLY A 316 6.63 8.50 -32.17
N THR A 317 7.34 9.61 -32.11
CA THR A 317 8.59 9.73 -31.36
C THR A 317 8.51 10.91 -30.41
N VAL A 318 9.21 10.83 -29.27
CA VAL A 318 9.31 11.94 -28.32
C VAL A 318 9.74 13.21 -29.05
N GLU A 319 8.92 14.25 -28.99
CA GLU A 319 9.18 15.52 -29.66
C GLU A 319 10.09 16.41 -28.84
N GLU A 320 9.82 16.50 -27.54
CA GLU A 320 10.51 17.39 -26.61
C GLU A 320 10.48 16.78 -25.20
N SER A 321 11.50 17.09 -24.41
CA SER A 321 11.50 16.76 -22.99
C SER A 321 11.91 17.95 -22.13
N SER A 322 11.22 18.13 -21.01
CA SER A 322 11.55 19.11 -19.98
C SER A 322 11.62 18.43 -18.63
N ASP A 323 12.72 18.63 -17.92
CA ASP A 323 12.90 18.08 -16.57
C ASP A 323 12.41 19.05 -15.49
N ARG A 324 11.90 20.23 -15.87
CA ARG A 324 11.44 21.25 -14.92
C ARG A 324 9.94 21.22 -14.68
N GLU A 325 9.18 20.68 -15.62
CA GLU A 325 7.72 20.62 -15.56
C GLU A 325 7.19 19.51 -16.47
N TYR A 326 6.02 18.95 -16.14
CA TYR A 326 5.34 18.04 -17.05
C TYR A 326 4.84 18.79 -18.28
N LEU A 327 5.22 18.31 -19.47
CA LEU A 327 4.79 18.89 -20.74
C LEU A 327 3.50 18.22 -21.23
N PHE A 328 2.39 18.96 -21.24
CA PHE A 328 1.08 18.47 -21.69
C PHE A 328 0.83 18.71 -23.19
N ARG A 329 1.85 18.46 -24.02
CA ARG A 329 1.77 18.48 -25.49
C ARG A 329 2.05 17.07 -26.00
N GLU A 330 1.42 16.70 -27.11
CA GLU A 330 1.57 15.34 -27.68
C GLU A 330 3.05 14.96 -27.83
N LEU A 331 3.36 13.75 -27.39
CA LEU A 331 4.69 13.14 -27.44
C LEU A 331 5.78 13.96 -26.72
N CYS A 332 5.41 14.81 -25.76
CA CYS A 332 6.36 15.50 -24.90
C CYS A 332 6.44 14.82 -23.52
N GLY A 333 7.62 14.78 -22.90
CA GLY A 333 7.84 14.03 -21.67
C GLY A 333 8.87 14.64 -20.71
N THR A 334 9.20 13.92 -19.66
CA THR A 334 10.29 14.28 -18.72
C THR A 334 11.35 13.19 -18.79
N ARG A 335 12.63 13.57 -18.83
CA ARG A 335 13.79 12.66 -18.85
C ARG A 335 13.74 11.63 -19.97
N LEU A 336 13.22 12.02 -21.13
CA LEU A 336 13.22 11.24 -22.37
C LEU A 336 14.04 11.95 -23.44
N GLU A 337 14.72 11.19 -24.27
CA GLU A 337 15.47 11.74 -25.39
C GLU A 337 14.54 12.01 -26.58
N PRO A 338 14.56 13.23 -27.16
CA PRO A 338 13.85 13.51 -28.40
C PRO A 338 14.24 12.50 -29.49
N GLY A 339 13.23 11.91 -30.14
CA GLY A 339 13.39 10.85 -31.12
C GLY A 339 13.15 9.43 -30.60
N GLN A 340 13.00 9.21 -29.29
CA GLN A 340 12.62 7.89 -28.76
C GLN A 340 11.23 7.47 -29.26
N GLU A 341 11.07 6.22 -29.66
CA GLU A 341 9.81 5.71 -30.21
C GLU A 341 8.78 5.48 -29.09
N VAL A 342 7.54 5.94 -29.30
CA VAL A 342 6.41 5.78 -28.38
C VAL A 342 5.37 4.86 -29.02
N TYR A 343 4.88 3.90 -28.25
CA TYR A 343 3.94 2.88 -28.67
C TYR A 343 2.69 2.89 -27.80
N ALA A 344 1.51 2.86 -28.43
CA ALA A 344 0.23 2.81 -27.73
C ALA A 344 -0.73 1.81 -28.41
N HIS A 345 -1.70 1.33 -27.65
CA HIS A 345 -2.77 0.47 -28.15
C HIS A 345 -3.95 1.35 -28.63
N PRO A 346 -4.65 1.00 -29.72
CA PRO A 346 -5.79 1.79 -30.21
C PRO A 346 -6.99 1.79 -29.24
N GLU A 347 -7.17 0.71 -28.47
CA GLU A 347 -8.32 0.49 -27.58
C GLU A 347 -7.98 0.49 -26.08
N GLN A 348 -6.71 0.31 -25.71
CA GLN A 348 -6.27 0.26 -24.30
C GLN A 348 -5.53 1.56 -23.99
N ARG A 349 -5.97 2.29 -22.98
CA ARG A 349 -5.47 3.63 -22.65
C ARG A 349 -4.84 3.74 -21.27
N ASP A 350 -4.78 2.64 -20.55
CA ASP A 350 -4.20 2.53 -19.21
C ASP A 350 -2.67 2.51 -19.24
N ARG A 351 -2.04 2.25 -20.39
CA ARG A 351 -0.58 2.30 -20.53
C ARG A 351 -0.08 2.68 -21.92
N VAL A 352 1.17 3.10 -21.98
CA VAL A 352 1.98 3.26 -23.19
C VAL A 352 3.39 2.70 -22.97
N TYR A 353 4.12 2.48 -24.06
CA TYR A 353 5.50 2.03 -24.03
C TYR A 353 6.42 3.02 -24.71
N VAL A 354 7.55 3.33 -24.09
CA VAL A 354 8.64 4.09 -24.72
C VAL A 354 9.80 3.15 -24.97
N LYS A 355 10.39 3.20 -26.16
CA LYS A 355 11.48 2.31 -26.54
C LYS A 355 12.83 2.79 -25.99
N PHE A 356 13.59 1.84 -25.46
CA PHE A 356 14.96 2.00 -24.99
C PHE A 356 15.87 0.97 -25.67
N ASP A 357 17.18 1.09 -25.46
CA ASP A 357 18.19 0.24 -26.11
C ASP A 357 17.99 -1.28 -25.88
N ARG A 358 17.45 -1.66 -24.72
CA ARG A 358 17.31 -3.06 -24.29
C ARG A 358 15.88 -3.60 -24.37
N GLY A 359 14.90 -2.77 -24.72
CA GLY A 359 13.49 -3.14 -24.69
C GLY A 359 12.61 -1.91 -24.58
N PHE A 360 11.57 -2.00 -23.76
CA PHE A 360 10.59 -0.95 -23.57
C PHE A 360 10.47 -0.59 -22.09
N GLY A 361 10.30 0.70 -21.81
CA GLY A 361 9.79 1.18 -20.53
C GLY A 361 8.28 1.24 -20.60
N ARG A 362 7.60 0.68 -19.60
CA ARG A 362 6.14 0.77 -19.45
C ARG A 362 5.78 2.01 -18.66
N PHE A 363 4.79 2.74 -19.14
CA PHE A 363 4.29 3.95 -18.49
C PHE A 363 2.79 3.76 -18.30
N LEU A 364 2.31 3.94 -17.08
CA LEU A 364 0.90 3.83 -16.74
C LEU A 364 0.23 5.18 -16.84
N ALA A 365 -1.03 5.20 -17.26
CA ALA A 365 -1.84 6.40 -17.22
C ALA A 365 -1.85 6.95 -15.78
N ASP A 366 -1.54 8.22 -15.64
CA ASP A 366 -1.77 8.92 -14.38
C ASP A 366 -3.29 9.04 -14.18
N GLU A 367 -3.83 8.17 -13.32
CA GLU A 367 -5.25 8.14 -12.91
C GLU A 367 -5.70 9.43 -12.21
N GLY A 368 -4.80 10.38 -11.99
CA GLY A 368 -5.14 11.73 -11.53
C GLY A 368 -6.18 12.43 -12.40
N ARG A 369 -6.50 11.96 -13.61
CA ARG A 369 -7.66 12.46 -14.37
C ARG A 369 -8.97 11.99 -13.74
N SER A 370 -9.70 12.92 -13.14
CA SER A 370 -11.00 12.66 -12.54
C SER A 370 -11.98 12.05 -13.56
N THR A 371 -12.54 10.90 -13.21
CA THR A 371 -13.67 10.26 -13.90
C THR A 371 -15.01 10.70 -13.32
N VAL A 372 -15.01 11.57 -12.30
CA VAL A 372 -16.21 12.05 -11.63
C VAL A 372 -17.09 12.83 -12.59
N LEU A 373 -18.27 12.28 -12.86
CA LEU A 373 -19.38 12.97 -13.51
C LEU A 373 -20.21 13.65 -12.41
N ALA A 374 -20.20 14.98 -12.38
CA ALA A 374 -21.02 15.76 -11.46
C ALA A 374 -22.47 15.81 -11.96
N GLU A 375 -23.18 14.70 -11.82
CA GLU A 375 -24.54 14.53 -12.32
C GLU A 375 -25.60 15.24 -11.43
N GLY A 376 -25.22 15.58 -10.19
CA GLY A 376 -26.09 16.25 -9.22
C GLY A 376 -27.38 15.46 -8.93
N LEU A 377 -28.34 16.12 -8.29
CA LEU A 377 -29.69 15.62 -8.03
C LEU A 377 -30.72 16.72 -8.31
N PRO A 378 -31.88 16.39 -8.87
CA PRO A 378 -32.95 17.36 -9.08
C PRO A 378 -33.34 18.06 -7.77
N GLY A 379 -33.39 19.40 -7.82
CA GLY A 379 -33.77 20.22 -6.66
C GLY A 379 -32.61 20.56 -5.73
N LEU A 380 -31.40 20.04 -5.93
CA LEU A 380 -30.22 20.49 -5.21
C LEU A 380 -29.31 21.34 -6.11
N ALA A 381 -28.63 22.30 -5.51
CA ALA A 381 -27.60 23.09 -6.17
C ALA A 381 -26.44 23.35 -5.21
N MET A 382 -25.22 23.45 -5.75
CA MET A 382 -24.02 23.82 -5.01
C MET A 382 -23.24 24.85 -5.83
N GLU A 383 -22.98 26.01 -5.24
CA GLU A 383 -22.27 27.11 -5.90
C GLU A 383 -21.19 27.67 -4.97
N VAL A 384 -20.08 28.15 -5.53
CA VAL A 384 -19.03 28.81 -4.74
C VAL A 384 -19.51 30.22 -4.35
N SER A 385 -19.52 30.51 -3.05
CA SER A 385 -19.89 31.82 -2.52
C SER A 385 -18.68 32.67 -2.13
N GLN A 386 -17.58 32.04 -1.71
CA GLN A 386 -16.34 32.74 -1.33
C GLN A 386 -15.10 31.87 -1.59
N VAL A 387 -14.01 32.51 -2.04
CA VAL A 387 -12.69 31.88 -2.23
C VAL A 387 -11.67 32.64 -1.39
N GLY A 388 -10.96 31.92 -0.53
CA GLY A 388 -9.83 32.42 0.25
C GLY A 388 -8.52 31.71 -0.12
N ALA A 389 -7.40 32.16 0.46
CA ALA A 389 -6.06 31.63 0.15
C ALA A 389 -5.89 30.14 0.53
N GLY A 390 -6.63 29.67 1.53
CA GLY A 390 -6.55 28.29 2.04
C GLY A 390 -7.90 27.62 2.24
N ALA A 391 -8.98 28.25 1.78
CA ALA A 391 -10.33 27.76 1.99
C ALA A 391 -11.27 28.16 0.85
N VAL A 392 -12.28 27.33 0.58
CA VAL A 392 -13.39 27.67 -0.32
C VAL A 392 -14.71 27.44 0.40
N THR A 393 -15.61 28.41 0.29
CA THR A 393 -16.97 28.33 0.83
C THR A 393 -17.94 28.11 -0.31
N VAL A 394 -18.81 27.11 -0.13
CA VAL A 394 -19.93 26.83 -1.02
C VAL A 394 -21.26 27.08 -0.32
N GLU A 395 -22.25 27.49 -1.10
CA GLU A 395 -23.65 27.54 -0.71
C GLU A 395 -24.36 26.34 -1.34
N ILE A 396 -24.95 25.50 -0.49
CA ILE A 396 -25.74 24.34 -0.89
C ILE A 396 -27.21 24.69 -0.68
N ARG A 397 -27.99 24.66 -1.75
CA ARG A 397 -29.43 24.95 -1.72
C ARG A 397 -30.25 23.68 -1.91
N ASN A 398 -31.25 23.49 -1.07
CA ASN A 398 -32.19 22.39 -1.15
C ASN A 398 -33.59 22.88 -1.55
N ASP A 399 -33.89 22.87 -2.84
CA ASP A 399 -35.24 23.07 -3.40
C ASP A 399 -36.00 21.75 -3.60
N SER A 400 -35.46 20.62 -3.11
CA SER A 400 -36.13 19.32 -3.17
C SER A 400 -37.20 19.22 -2.08
N ALA A 401 -38.15 18.31 -2.24
CA ALA A 401 -39.23 18.07 -1.26
C ALA A 401 -38.76 17.26 -0.02
N PHE A 402 -37.46 16.99 0.10
CA PHE A 402 -36.90 16.07 1.09
C PHE A 402 -35.67 16.69 1.77
N PRO A 403 -35.33 16.29 3.01
CA PRO A 403 -34.10 16.70 3.65
C PRO A 403 -32.87 16.24 2.84
N CYS A 404 -31.95 17.17 2.64
CA CYS A 404 -30.63 16.92 2.06
C CYS A 404 -29.63 16.72 3.19
N LEU A 405 -28.75 15.74 3.07
CA LEU A 405 -27.64 15.49 3.98
C LEU A 405 -26.31 15.59 3.25
N TYR A 406 -25.30 16.10 3.95
CA TYR A 406 -23.93 16.13 3.45
C TYR A 406 -22.93 15.95 4.59
N GLY A 407 -21.77 15.39 4.28
CA GLY A 407 -20.70 15.15 5.25
C GLY A 407 -19.57 16.18 5.20
N GLU A 408 -18.54 15.99 6.00
CA GLU A 408 -17.28 16.73 5.89
C GLU A 408 -16.41 16.38 4.67
N PRO A 409 -16.37 15.13 4.16
CA PRO A 409 -15.52 14.78 3.03
C PRO A 409 -15.73 15.66 1.80
N TYR A 410 -14.62 15.93 1.10
CA TYR A 410 -14.58 16.64 -0.17
C TYR A 410 -13.31 16.30 -0.94
N GLN A 411 -13.35 16.56 -2.24
CA GLN A 411 -12.21 16.40 -3.13
C GLN A 411 -11.96 17.71 -3.89
N LEU A 412 -10.69 18.10 -4.02
CA LEU A 412 -10.31 19.20 -4.90
C LEU A 412 -9.75 18.67 -6.21
N GLU A 413 -10.12 19.34 -7.29
CA GLU A 413 -9.61 19.03 -8.62
C GLU A 413 -9.20 20.29 -9.36
N GLN A 414 -8.16 20.20 -10.16
CA GLN A 414 -7.68 21.28 -11.02
C GLN A 414 -8.06 21.01 -12.47
N LYS A 415 -8.51 22.05 -13.17
CA LYS A 415 -8.74 22.00 -14.61
C LYS A 415 -7.41 22.04 -15.32
N ARG A 416 -7.15 21.04 -16.18
CA ARG A 416 -5.94 20.98 -17.02
C ARG A 416 -6.38 20.58 -18.43
N GLY A 417 -6.24 21.49 -19.40
CA GLY A 417 -6.78 21.30 -20.75
C GLY A 417 -8.31 21.16 -20.76
N GLU A 418 -8.82 20.09 -21.36
CA GLU A 418 -10.25 19.75 -21.38
C GLU A 418 -10.70 18.87 -20.19
N GLY A 419 -9.76 18.42 -19.34
CA GLY A 419 -10.01 17.48 -18.25
C GLY A 419 -9.90 18.09 -16.85
N TRP A 420 -10.47 17.39 -15.89
CA TRP A 420 -10.31 17.65 -14.46
C TRP A 420 -9.35 16.65 -13.85
N TYR A 421 -8.51 17.11 -12.92
CA TYR A 421 -7.50 16.27 -12.29
C TYR A 421 -7.53 16.39 -10.77
N VAL A 422 -7.59 15.27 -10.07
CA VAL A 422 -7.59 15.20 -8.61
C VAL A 422 -6.28 15.76 -8.06
N LEU A 423 -6.38 16.65 -7.07
CA LEU A 423 -5.21 17.16 -6.37
C LEU A 423 -4.72 16.12 -5.35
N PRO A 424 -3.41 15.82 -5.30
CA PRO A 424 -2.86 15.00 -4.24
C PRO A 424 -2.86 15.75 -2.90
N TYR A 425 -2.92 15.01 -1.80
CA TYR A 425 -2.73 15.57 -0.47
C TYR A 425 -1.25 15.92 -0.26
N VAL A 426 -0.98 16.99 0.48
CA VAL A 426 0.40 17.41 0.83
C VAL A 426 0.85 16.88 2.19
N MET A 427 -0.05 16.26 2.95
CA MET A 427 0.27 15.63 4.23
C MET A 427 0.73 14.18 4.05
N ASP A 428 1.80 13.83 4.75
CA ASP A 428 2.22 12.44 4.96
C ASP A 428 1.41 11.83 6.13
N GLY A 429 0.63 10.77 5.86
CA GLY A 429 -0.14 10.04 6.88
C GLY A 429 -1.61 9.76 6.51
N ASN A 430 -2.35 9.10 7.41
CA ASN A 430 -3.77 8.82 7.23
C ASN A 430 -4.61 10.08 7.43
N VAL A 431 -5.25 10.57 6.37
CA VAL A 431 -6.22 11.68 6.42
C VAL A 431 -7.60 11.11 6.72
N GLY A 432 -8.25 11.61 7.77
CA GLY A 432 -9.62 11.23 8.14
C GLY A 432 -10.52 12.46 8.28
N PHE A 433 -11.74 12.35 7.80
CA PHE A 433 -12.81 13.33 8.04
C PHE A 433 -13.67 12.88 9.22
N HIS A 434 -14.28 13.81 9.95
CA HIS A 434 -15.27 13.40 10.94
C HIS A 434 -16.52 12.89 10.23
N SER A 435 -17.08 11.79 10.74
CA SER A 435 -18.36 11.27 10.29
C SER A 435 -19.50 12.08 10.92
N ILE A 436 -19.68 13.30 10.41
CA ILE A 436 -20.73 14.24 10.82
C ILE A 436 -21.67 14.43 9.63
N GLY A 437 -22.97 14.20 9.83
CA GLY A 437 -24.02 14.49 8.86
C GLY A 437 -24.67 15.84 9.15
N TYR A 438 -24.59 16.76 8.18
CA TYR A 438 -25.27 18.06 8.21
C TYR A 438 -26.53 18.00 7.38
N GLU A 439 -27.65 18.42 7.95
CA GLU A 439 -28.97 18.35 7.32
C GLU A 439 -29.43 19.74 6.84
N ILE A 440 -30.02 19.81 5.65
CA ILE A 440 -30.67 21.00 5.08
C ILE A 440 -32.12 20.64 4.79
N GLN A 441 -33.07 21.34 5.41
CA GLN A 441 -34.50 21.10 5.18
C GLN A 441 -34.94 21.56 3.79
N GLU A 442 -36.14 21.14 3.38
CA GLU A 442 -36.81 21.63 2.16
C GLU A 442 -36.89 23.17 2.16
N GLY A 443 -36.43 23.78 1.06
CA GLY A 443 -36.43 25.22 0.84
C GLY A 443 -35.33 25.99 1.58
N GLU A 444 -34.46 25.30 2.33
CA GLU A 444 -33.35 25.93 3.05
C GLU A 444 -32.04 25.88 2.26
N SER A 445 -31.04 26.61 2.76
CA SER A 445 -29.68 26.59 2.22
C SER A 445 -28.68 26.57 3.36
N ALA A 446 -27.54 25.95 3.13
CA ALA A 446 -26.43 25.93 4.07
C ALA A 446 -25.16 26.46 3.42
N SER A 447 -24.39 27.23 4.19
CA SER A 447 -23.03 27.61 3.83
C SER A 447 -22.07 26.62 4.47
N TRP A 448 -21.18 26.03 3.67
CA TRP A 448 -20.15 25.11 4.14
C TRP A 448 -18.78 25.54 3.63
N THR A 449 -17.76 25.49 4.48
CA THR A 449 -16.39 25.91 4.14
C THR A 449 -15.45 24.72 4.22
N ALA A 450 -14.74 24.48 3.12
CA ALA A 450 -13.62 23.56 3.04
C ALA A 450 -12.33 24.32 3.33
N GLU A 451 -11.79 24.18 4.54
CA GLU A 451 -10.42 24.59 4.84
C GLU A 451 -9.49 23.57 4.16
N PHE A 452 -8.90 23.92 3.03
CA PHE A 452 -8.11 22.98 2.21
C PHE A 452 -6.61 23.13 2.40
N ALA A 453 -6.10 24.25 2.92
CA ALA A 453 -4.66 24.49 3.01
C ALA A 453 -3.93 23.45 3.86
N TRP A 454 -4.58 22.91 4.91
CA TRP A 454 -3.97 21.87 5.74
C TRP A 454 -3.84 20.53 5.00
N LEU A 455 -4.69 20.28 3.99
CA LEU A 455 -4.77 19.00 3.27
C LEU A 455 -4.07 19.05 1.90
N TYR A 456 -4.18 20.17 1.19
CA TYR A 456 -3.69 20.36 -0.18
C TYR A 456 -2.62 21.45 -0.31
N GLY A 457 -2.28 22.14 0.79
CA GLY A 457 -1.33 23.25 0.76
C GLY A 457 -1.91 24.52 0.13
N GLU A 458 -1.02 25.48 -0.15
CA GLU A 458 -1.37 26.66 -0.93
C GLU A 458 -1.59 26.27 -2.39
N LEU A 459 -2.74 26.68 -2.96
CA LEU A 459 -3.04 26.40 -4.36
C LEU A 459 -2.37 27.43 -5.27
N GLU A 460 -1.68 26.93 -6.28
CA GLU A 460 -1.15 27.76 -7.36
C GLU A 460 -2.29 28.45 -8.15
N PRO A 461 -2.00 29.55 -8.88
CA PRO A 461 -2.99 30.17 -9.76
C PRO A 461 -3.55 29.19 -10.80
N GLY A 462 -4.87 29.11 -10.90
CA GLY A 462 -5.53 28.13 -11.77
C GLY A 462 -7.05 28.08 -11.61
N VAL A 463 -7.68 27.21 -12.40
CA VAL A 463 -9.11 26.89 -12.28
C VAL A 463 -9.26 25.56 -11.57
N TYR A 464 -10.11 25.54 -10.56
CA TYR A 464 -10.33 24.40 -9.69
C TYR A 464 -11.82 24.10 -9.58
N ARG A 465 -12.17 22.91 -9.11
CA ARG A 465 -13.51 22.60 -8.62
C ARG A 465 -13.42 21.85 -7.30
N ILE A 466 -14.34 22.15 -6.40
CA ILE A 466 -14.58 21.32 -5.22
C ILE A 466 -15.69 20.34 -5.56
N VAL A 467 -15.46 19.07 -5.25
CA VAL A 467 -16.36 17.95 -5.48
C VAL A 467 -16.89 17.47 -4.13
N LYS A 468 -18.20 17.26 -4.04
CA LYS A 468 -18.89 16.85 -2.81
C LYS A 468 -20.07 15.94 -3.12
N GLU A 469 -20.30 14.97 -2.25
CA GLU A 469 -21.48 14.12 -2.26
C GLU A 469 -22.58 14.75 -1.40
N LEU A 470 -23.79 14.82 -1.97
CA LEU A 470 -25.02 15.21 -1.28
C LEU A 470 -26.03 14.08 -1.41
N SER A 471 -26.75 13.80 -0.33
CA SER A 471 -27.72 12.70 -0.27
C SER A 471 -29.12 13.23 0.04
N ILE A 472 -30.15 12.66 -0.59
CA ILE A 472 -31.56 12.92 -0.26
C ILE A 472 -32.15 11.68 0.40
N LEU A 473 -32.82 11.86 1.55
CA LEU A 473 -33.62 10.81 2.17
C LEU A 473 -35.01 10.75 1.54
N GLN A 474 -35.33 9.68 0.82
CA GLN A 474 -36.64 9.50 0.20
C GLN A 474 -37.70 9.04 1.22
N GLU A 475 -38.99 9.16 0.87
CA GLU A 475 -40.12 8.75 1.74
C GLU A 475 -40.05 7.27 2.17
N ASP A 476 -39.49 6.41 1.33
CA ASP A 476 -39.37 4.98 1.59
C ASP A 476 -38.17 4.61 2.48
N GLY A 477 -37.41 5.61 2.93
CA GLY A 477 -36.22 5.46 3.78
C GLY A 477 -34.95 5.11 3.02
N THR A 478 -34.96 5.13 1.68
CA THR A 478 -33.75 4.97 0.86
C THR A 478 -33.00 6.29 0.68
N TRP A 479 -31.69 6.17 0.47
CA TRP A 479 -30.82 7.29 0.15
C TRP A 479 -30.63 7.38 -1.36
N LEU A 480 -30.73 8.61 -1.88
CA LEU A 480 -30.32 8.93 -3.23
C LEU A 480 -29.13 9.88 -3.15
N ASP A 481 -27.98 9.40 -3.59
CA ASP A 481 -26.72 10.15 -3.54
C ASP A 481 -26.44 10.79 -4.90
N GLY A 482 -25.83 11.98 -4.88
CA GLY A 482 -25.37 12.65 -6.08
C GLY A 482 -24.08 13.42 -5.84
N ILE A 483 -23.27 13.46 -6.89
CA ILE A 483 -22.00 14.17 -6.87
C ILE A 483 -22.17 15.56 -7.48
N PHE A 484 -21.76 16.56 -6.72
CA PHE A 484 -21.82 17.97 -7.10
C PHE A 484 -20.40 18.49 -7.23
N ALA A 485 -20.19 19.38 -8.19
CA ALA A 485 -18.94 20.10 -8.31
C ALA A 485 -19.19 21.59 -8.52
N ALA A 486 -18.41 22.42 -7.83
CA ALA A 486 -18.50 23.87 -7.95
C ALA A 486 -17.12 24.43 -8.34
N GLU A 487 -17.07 25.12 -9.48
CA GLU A 487 -15.83 25.67 -10.04
C GLU A 487 -15.43 26.99 -9.36
N PHE A 488 -14.13 27.20 -9.15
CA PHE A 488 -13.55 28.45 -8.70
C PHE A 488 -12.20 28.71 -9.37
N SER A 489 -11.68 29.94 -9.22
CA SER A 489 -10.36 30.32 -9.71
C SER A 489 -9.51 30.88 -8.60
N VAL A 490 -8.24 30.51 -8.58
CA VAL A 490 -7.20 31.10 -7.73
C VAL A 490 -6.36 32.01 -8.62
N THR A 491 -6.17 33.25 -8.18
CA THR A 491 -5.39 34.27 -8.91
C THR A 491 -4.15 34.65 -8.10
N ALA A 492 -3.06 34.97 -8.81
CA ALA A 492 -1.81 35.45 -8.22
C ALA A 492 -1.94 36.78 -7.47
#